data_AF-A0A1Y2GXM2-F1
#
_entry.id   AF-A0A1Y2GXM2-F1
#
_cell.length_a   1.000
_cell.length_b   1.000
_cell.length_c   1.000
_cell.angle_alpha   90.00
_cell.angle_beta   90.00
_cell.angle_gamma   90.00
#
_symmetry.space_group_name_H-M   'P 1'
#
loop_
_entity.id
_entity.type
_entity.pdbx_description
1 polymer ?
#
loop_
_entity_poly.entity_id
_entity_poly.type
_entity_poly.pdbx_seq_one_letter_code
_entity_poly.pdbx_strand_id
1 'polypeptide(L)'
;SPWPRYGETPDTDTPEVKAWVQAVDWSKVPKLPIRKTKSRGDPPDCPEHEVPEDECWWTCSGCFAHDDVMDCPAKDAWGLTFDDGPQPGTTEDLLELLKHKNVTATFFVTGMKSSRAPWLLQETIDQGHHLASHTWSHSGMTTLTNEQVVAELKWTEKYIYDHTGYKIKYFRPPYGDVDNRVRAIARQLGFKTVIWSHEWDTQDWQLEENTITPTQIESIFKNGLKSLSKRETGPISLEHDGDPKMVTVA
;
A
#
# COMPACT_ATOMS: atom_id res chain seq x y z
N SER A 1 -14.77 -13.56 -15.71
CA SER A 1 -14.84 -12.39 -14.82
C SER A 1 -14.42 -11.18 -15.64
N PRO A 2 -15.07 -9.99 -15.52
CA PRO A 2 -14.62 -8.76 -16.16
C PRO A 2 -13.37 -8.16 -15.48
N TRP A 3 -12.99 -8.69 -14.32
CA TRP A 3 -11.86 -8.23 -13.52
C TRP A 3 -10.55 -8.87 -13.97
N PRO A 4 -9.40 -8.19 -13.79
CA PRO A 4 -8.10 -8.79 -14.04
C PRO A 4 -7.88 -10.07 -13.22
N ARG A 5 -6.95 -10.91 -13.66
CA ARG A 5 -6.73 -12.22 -13.03
C ARG A 5 -5.96 -12.08 -11.72
N TYR A 6 -6.12 -13.07 -10.86
CA TYR A 6 -5.38 -13.15 -9.60
C TYR A 6 -3.91 -13.44 -9.88
N GLY A 7 -3.01 -12.67 -9.27
CA GLY A 7 -1.56 -12.86 -9.39
C GLY A 7 -0.95 -12.42 -10.74
N GLU A 8 -1.72 -11.70 -11.56
CA GLU A 8 -1.24 -11.15 -12.83
C GLU A 8 -1.41 -9.63 -12.82
N THR A 9 -0.40 -8.90 -13.31
CA THR A 9 -0.52 -7.46 -13.60
C THR A 9 -1.67 -7.23 -14.59
N PRO A 10 -2.56 -6.25 -14.36
CA PRO A 10 -3.70 -6.03 -15.23
C PRO A 10 -3.33 -5.74 -16.69
N ASP A 11 -4.17 -6.23 -17.61
CA ASP A 11 -4.02 -5.99 -19.05
C ASP A 11 -4.24 -4.50 -19.39
N THR A 12 -3.26 -3.92 -20.07
CA THR A 12 -3.27 -2.52 -20.50
C THR A 12 -4.07 -2.26 -21.78
N ASP A 13 -4.46 -3.31 -22.50
CA ASP A 13 -5.16 -3.20 -23.78
C ASP A 13 -6.68 -3.10 -23.67
N THR A 14 -7.23 -3.17 -22.46
CA THR A 14 -8.66 -3.02 -22.21
C THR A 14 -9.15 -1.60 -22.54
N PRO A 15 -10.42 -1.42 -22.99
CA PRO A 15 -10.99 -0.09 -23.23
C PRO A 15 -10.93 0.84 -22.01
N GLU A 16 -11.13 0.28 -20.80
CA GLU A 16 -11.06 1.00 -19.53
C GLU A 16 -9.65 1.56 -19.29
N VAL A 17 -8.62 0.71 -19.39
CA VAL A 17 -7.24 1.16 -19.17
C VAL A 17 -6.82 2.16 -20.23
N LYS A 18 -7.18 1.96 -21.50
CA LYS A 18 -6.92 2.93 -22.58
C LYS A 18 -7.53 4.29 -22.27
N ALA A 19 -8.75 4.34 -21.74
CA ALA A 19 -9.39 5.59 -21.35
C ALA A 19 -8.68 6.26 -20.15
N TRP A 20 -8.28 5.49 -19.14
CA TRP A 20 -7.54 6.03 -17.99
C TRP A 20 -6.16 6.55 -18.36
N VAL A 21 -5.44 5.82 -19.23
CA VAL A 21 -4.13 6.22 -19.77
C VAL A 21 -4.23 7.53 -20.55
N GLN A 22 -5.31 7.73 -21.32
CA GLN A 22 -5.55 8.99 -22.03
C GLN A 22 -5.83 10.19 -21.12
N ALA A 23 -6.25 9.96 -19.87
CA ALA A 23 -6.51 11.03 -18.91
C ALA A 23 -5.23 11.57 -18.24
N VAL A 24 -4.09 10.89 -18.40
CA VAL A 24 -2.80 11.30 -17.84
C VAL A 24 -2.08 12.25 -18.79
N ASP A 25 -1.62 13.40 -18.27
CA ASP A 25 -0.72 14.31 -18.96
C ASP A 25 0.73 13.79 -18.84
N TRP A 26 1.13 12.99 -19.83
CA TRP A 26 2.45 12.38 -19.91
C TRP A 26 3.60 13.40 -20.00
N SER A 27 3.33 14.66 -20.37
CA SER A 27 4.37 15.71 -20.38
C SER A 27 4.82 16.10 -18.98
N LYS A 28 3.99 15.83 -17.95
CA LYS A 28 4.27 16.09 -16.54
C LYS A 28 4.82 14.88 -15.77
N VAL A 29 4.99 13.74 -16.43
CA VAL A 29 5.53 12.51 -15.82
C VAL A 29 7.03 12.45 -16.08
N PRO A 30 7.89 12.42 -15.04
CA PRO A 30 9.32 12.24 -15.19
C PRO A 30 9.66 10.98 -15.99
N LYS A 31 10.64 11.09 -16.90
CA LYS A 31 11.08 9.99 -17.76
C LYS A 31 12.14 9.15 -17.04
N LEU A 32 11.72 8.47 -15.97
CA LEU A 32 12.58 7.57 -15.21
C LEU A 32 12.59 6.16 -15.85
N PRO A 33 13.71 5.43 -15.76
CA PRO A 33 13.80 4.09 -16.30
C PRO A 33 12.84 3.13 -15.59
N ILE A 34 12.25 2.21 -16.35
CA ILE A 34 11.51 1.07 -15.79
C ILE A 34 12.55 0.08 -15.26
N ARG A 35 12.42 -0.28 -13.99
CA ARG A 35 13.38 -1.16 -13.31
C ARG A 35 13.07 -2.62 -13.59
N LYS A 36 14.11 -3.47 -13.58
CA LYS A 36 13.94 -4.91 -13.82
C LYS A 36 13.57 -5.61 -12.51
N THR A 37 12.39 -6.22 -12.47
CA THR A 37 11.97 -7.06 -11.33
C THR A 37 12.93 -8.23 -11.11
N LYS A 38 13.10 -8.66 -9.86
CA LYS A 38 13.84 -9.89 -9.52
C LYS A 38 13.01 -11.13 -9.84
N SER A 39 11.88 -11.26 -9.17
CA SER A 39 10.99 -12.43 -9.21
C SER A 39 9.58 -11.98 -8.84
N ARG A 40 8.53 -12.56 -9.45
CA ARG A 40 7.12 -12.39 -9.00
C ARG A 40 6.65 -10.94 -8.76
N GLY A 41 7.27 -9.94 -9.40
CA GLY A 41 6.91 -8.53 -9.22
C GLY A 41 7.70 -7.81 -8.12
N ASP A 42 8.65 -8.48 -7.45
CA ASP A 42 9.51 -7.87 -6.43
C ASP A 42 10.36 -6.72 -7.03
N PRO A 43 10.60 -5.64 -6.26
CA PRO A 43 11.53 -4.59 -6.64
C PRO A 43 12.96 -5.11 -6.89
N PRO A 44 13.75 -4.43 -7.75
CA PRO A 44 15.16 -4.76 -7.98
C PRO A 44 16.01 -4.57 -6.71
N ASP A 45 17.25 -5.07 -6.75
CA ASP A 45 18.28 -4.64 -5.80
C ASP A 45 18.63 -3.17 -6.03
N CYS A 46 19.03 -2.50 -4.95
CA CYS A 46 19.52 -1.14 -5.05
C CYS A 46 20.83 -1.06 -5.82
N PRO A 47 21.01 -0.01 -6.64
CA PRO A 47 22.24 0.19 -7.39
C PRO A 47 23.42 0.42 -6.44
N GLU A 48 24.62 0.10 -6.91
CA GLU A 48 25.86 0.40 -6.18
C GLU A 48 26.18 1.92 -6.15
N HIS A 49 25.53 2.70 -7.03
CA HIS A 49 25.65 4.15 -7.06
C HIS A 49 24.50 4.82 -6.30
N GLU A 50 24.74 6.04 -5.86
CA GLU A 50 23.70 6.86 -5.22
C GLU A 50 22.53 7.11 -6.17
N VAL A 51 21.32 6.90 -5.66
CA VAL A 51 20.09 7.19 -6.41
C VAL A 51 19.97 8.71 -6.58
N PRO A 52 19.82 9.22 -7.81
CA PRO A 52 19.64 10.65 -8.04
C PRO A 52 18.45 11.22 -7.26
N GLU A 53 18.62 12.42 -6.68
CA GLU A 53 17.57 13.09 -5.88
C GLU A 53 16.26 13.28 -6.67
N ASP A 54 16.36 13.54 -7.97
CA ASP A 54 15.21 13.72 -8.86
C ASP A 54 14.47 12.41 -9.17
N GLU A 55 15.09 11.25 -8.98
CA GLU A 55 14.41 9.96 -9.01
C GLU A 55 13.56 9.75 -7.74
N CYS A 56 14.09 10.16 -6.59
CA CYS A 56 13.48 9.98 -5.27
C CYS A 56 12.90 8.57 -5.08
N TRP A 57 13.72 7.55 -5.36
CA TRP A 57 13.30 6.16 -5.28
C TRP A 57 13.38 5.64 -3.84
N TRP A 58 12.22 5.53 -3.20
CA TRP A 58 12.11 5.31 -1.76
C TRP A 58 12.81 4.01 -1.32
N THR A 59 12.65 2.90 -2.05
CA THR A 59 13.25 1.60 -1.72
C THR A 59 14.75 1.66 -1.48
N CYS A 60 15.45 2.56 -2.18
CA CYS A 60 16.92 2.59 -2.18
C CYS A 60 17.53 3.83 -1.55
N SER A 61 16.79 4.94 -1.44
CA SER A 61 17.27 6.17 -0.80
C SER A 61 16.47 6.60 0.43
N GLY A 62 15.34 5.96 0.73
CA GLY A 62 14.40 6.43 1.75
C GLY A 62 13.79 7.79 1.41
N CYS A 63 13.89 8.25 0.16
CA CYS A 63 13.44 9.58 -0.23
C CYS A 63 11.93 9.71 -0.21
N PHE A 64 11.45 10.78 0.43
CA PHE A 64 10.05 11.18 0.47
C PHE A 64 9.80 12.36 -0.45
N ALA A 65 8.75 12.29 -1.25
CA ALA A 65 8.29 13.46 -2.00
C ALA A 65 7.53 14.42 -1.07
N HIS A 66 7.50 15.70 -1.44
CA HIS A 66 6.86 16.77 -0.66
C HIS A 66 5.38 16.54 -0.33
N ASP A 67 4.69 15.68 -1.08
CA ASP A 67 3.27 15.36 -0.94
C ASP A 67 2.99 13.91 -0.55
N ASP A 68 4.03 13.14 -0.20
CA ASP A 68 3.86 11.84 0.45
C ASP A 68 3.22 12.04 1.83
N VAL A 69 2.30 11.15 2.18
CA VAL A 69 1.70 11.10 3.51
C VAL A 69 2.49 10.10 4.34
N MET A 70 3.27 10.61 5.29
CA MET A 70 4.09 9.79 6.20
C MET A 70 3.57 9.78 7.62
N ASP A 71 2.87 10.84 8.00
CA ASP A 71 2.47 11.09 9.38
C ASP A 71 1.03 11.58 9.45
N CYS A 72 0.41 11.36 10.61
CA CYS A 72 -0.83 11.99 10.97
C CYS A 72 -0.58 13.47 11.34
N PRO A 73 -1.39 14.43 10.85
CA PRO A 73 -1.19 15.85 11.15
C PRO A 73 -1.28 16.18 12.65
N ALA A 74 -2.11 15.45 13.40
CA ALA A 74 -2.29 15.63 14.83
C ALA A 74 -1.29 14.75 15.60
N LYS A 75 -0.60 15.34 16.58
CA LYS A 75 0.43 14.67 17.41
C LYS A 75 -0.09 13.47 18.19
N ASP A 76 -1.34 13.54 18.63
CA ASP A 76 -2.03 12.55 19.45
C ASP A 76 -2.83 11.53 18.62
N ALA A 77 -2.83 11.67 17.29
CA ALA A 77 -3.41 10.68 16.40
C ALA A 77 -2.44 9.53 16.13
N TRP A 78 -3.00 8.37 15.78
CA TRP A 78 -2.26 7.22 15.32
C TRP A 78 -2.93 6.66 14.06
N GLY A 79 -2.17 6.60 12.96
CA GLY A 79 -2.62 5.95 11.72
C GLY A 79 -2.28 4.48 11.79
N LEU A 80 -3.19 3.66 12.32
CA LEU A 80 -3.05 2.20 12.34
C LEU A 80 -3.40 1.66 10.95
N THR A 81 -2.52 0.89 10.31
CA THR A 81 -2.73 0.51 8.91
C THR A 81 -2.32 -0.92 8.57
N PHE A 82 -3.19 -1.61 7.83
CA PHE A 82 -2.97 -3.00 7.44
C PHE A 82 -2.86 -3.11 5.92
N ASP A 83 -1.77 -3.71 5.46
CA ASP A 83 -1.52 -3.99 4.05
C ASP A 83 -1.88 -5.46 3.70
N ASP A 84 -1.95 -5.71 2.40
CA ASP A 84 -2.10 -7.02 1.76
C ASP A 84 -3.45 -7.73 1.89
N GLY A 85 -4.38 -7.25 2.71
CA GLY A 85 -5.73 -7.78 2.79
C GLY A 85 -6.61 -7.50 1.54
N PRO A 86 -7.90 -7.88 1.60
CA PRO A 86 -8.51 -8.68 2.66
C PRO A 86 -8.23 -10.19 2.51
N GLN A 87 -8.03 -10.89 3.61
CA GLN A 87 -7.79 -12.34 3.67
C GLN A 87 -8.90 -13.02 4.48
N PRO A 88 -9.75 -13.87 3.86
CA PRO A 88 -10.80 -14.59 4.58
C PRO A 88 -10.29 -15.39 5.79
N GLY A 89 -11.05 -15.31 6.88
CA GLY A 89 -10.70 -15.81 8.20
C GLY A 89 -9.90 -14.80 9.01
N THR A 90 -8.84 -14.26 8.41
CA THR A 90 -7.88 -13.37 9.09
C THR A 90 -8.41 -11.95 9.26
N THR A 91 -8.91 -11.34 8.18
CA THR A 91 -9.42 -9.97 8.21
C THR A 91 -10.71 -9.89 9.03
N GLU A 92 -11.60 -10.89 8.97
CA GLU A 92 -12.80 -10.95 9.83
C GLU A 92 -12.42 -10.91 11.33
N ASP A 93 -11.44 -11.73 11.74
CA ASP A 93 -10.97 -11.78 13.13
C ASP A 93 -10.36 -10.45 13.57
N LEU A 94 -9.60 -9.80 12.69
CA LEU A 94 -9.03 -8.47 12.95
C LEU A 94 -10.11 -7.39 13.07
N LEU A 95 -11.11 -7.39 12.19
CA LEU A 95 -12.23 -6.42 12.25
C LEU A 95 -13.00 -6.56 13.58
N GLU A 96 -13.33 -7.78 14.00
CA GLU A 96 -14.01 -8.00 15.28
C GLU A 96 -13.12 -7.57 16.48
N LEU A 97 -11.81 -7.81 16.43
CA LEU A 97 -10.88 -7.30 17.44
C LEU A 97 -10.89 -5.76 17.50
N LEU A 98 -10.75 -5.08 16.37
CA LEU A 98 -10.72 -3.62 16.30
C LEU A 98 -12.02 -3.00 16.81
N LYS A 99 -13.15 -3.58 16.46
CA LYS A 99 -14.47 -3.22 16.98
C LYS A 99 -14.57 -3.41 18.49
N HIS A 100 -14.09 -4.53 19.04
CA HIS A 100 -14.04 -4.75 20.48
C HIS A 100 -13.15 -3.73 21.21
N LYS A 101 -12.07 -3.26 20.55
CA LYS A 101 -11.18 -2.22 21.08
C LYS A 101 -11.70 -0.81 20.83
N ASN A 102 -12.78 -0.65 20.07
CA ASN A 102 -13.29 0.64 19.61
C ASN A 102 -12.20 1.48 18.91
N VAL A 103 -11.43 0.81 18.04
CA VAL A 103 -10.34 1.40 17.24
C VAL A 103 -10.71 1.30 15.77
N THR A 104 -10.50 2.38 15.03
CA THR A 104 -10.58 2.40 13.57
C THR A 104 -9.19 2.34 12.94
N ALA A 105 -9.10 1.83 11.72
CA ALA A 105 -7.83 1.61 11.01
C ALA A 105 -8.01 1.94 9.53
N THR A 106 -6.91 1.96 8.78
CA THR A 106 -6.92 2.00 7.31
C THR A 106 -6.43 0.67 6.75
N PHE A 107 -7.18 0.08 5.84
CA PHE A 107 -6.81 -1.14 5.14
C PHE A 107 -6.39 -0.80 3.71
N PHE A 108 -5.12 -1.02 3.39
CA PHE A 108 -4.59 -0.95 2.03
C PHE A 108 -4.81 -2.31 1.37
N VAL A 109 -5.89 -2.41 0.62
CA VAL A 109 -6.33 -3.68 0.05
C VAL A 109 -5.78 -3.91 -1.35
N THR A 110 -5.42 -5.15 -1.65
CA THR A 110 -5.06 -5.55 -3.02
C THR A 110 -6.32 -5.87 -3.82
N GLY A 111 -6.35 -5.48 -5.08
CA GLY A 111 -7.47 -5.79 -5.97
C GLY A 111 -7.68 -7.30 -6.15
N MET A 112 -6.60 -8.08 -6.26
CA MET A 112 -6.67 -9.53 -6.43
C MET A 112 -7.27 -10.26 -5.21
N LYS A 113 -6.96 -9.86 -3.97
CA LYS A 113 -7.57 -10.50 -2.80
C LYS A 113 -8.99 -10.00 -2.56
N SER A 114 -9.22 -8.71 -2.80
CA SER A 114 -10.57 -8.12 -2.86
C SER A 114 -11.50 -8.86 -3.82
N SER A 115 -10.96 -9.33 -4.96
CA SER A 115 -11.71 -10.11 -5.95
C SER A 115 -12.20 -11.47 -5.44
N ARG A 116 -11.59 -11.98 -4.37
CA ARG A 116 -11.96 -13.26 -3.73
C ARG A 116 -12.81 -13.05 -2.49
N ALA A 117 -12.71 -11.89 -1.85
CA ALA A 117 -13.45 -11.56 -0.64
C ALA A 117 -14.14 -10.18 -0.71
N PRO A 118 -15.06 -9.96 -1.68
CA PRO A 118 -15.71 -8.66 -1.83
C PRO A 118 -16.57 -8.26 -0.62
N TRP A 119 -17.12 -9.21 0.15
CA TRP A 119 -17.94 -8.90 1.33
C TRP A 119 -17.13 -8.18 2.40
N LEU A 120 -15.83 -8.51 2.53
CA LEU A 120 -14.94 -7.87 3.49
C LEU A 120 -14.74 -6.39 3.20
N LEU A 121 -14.77 -5.95 1.94
CA LEU A 121 -14.69 -4.53 1.62
C LEU A 121 -15.86 -3.74 2.23
N GLN A 122 -17.07 -4.27 2.08
CA GLN A 122 -18.26 -3.63 2.63
C GLN A 122 -18.25 -3.69 4.16
N GLU A 123 -17.87 -4.83 4.73
CA GLU A 123 -17.78 -5.01 6.18
C GLU A 123 -16.75 -4.05 6.81
N THR A 124 -15.58 -3.88 6.20
CA THR A 124 -14.58 -2.90 6.63
C THR A 124 -15.16 -1.49 6.68
N ILE A 125 -15.93 -1.07 5.68
CA ILE A 125 -16.58 0.25 5.66
C ILE A 125 -17.71 0.35 6.69
N ASP A 126 -18.55 -0.67 6.81
CA ASP A 126 -19.70 -0.69 7.73
C ASP A 126 -19.25 -0.58 9.20
N GLN A 127 -18.05 -1.07 9.52
CA GLN A 127 -17.41 -0.93 10.83
C GLN A 127 -16.65 0.40 11.02
N GLY A 128 -16.68 1.29 10.02
CA GLY A 128 -16.11 2.64 10.10
C GLY A 128 -14.62 2.75 9.80
N HIS A 129 -14.01 1.70 9.25
CA HIS A 129 -12.62 1.74 8.81
C HIS A 129 -12.48 2.40 7.43
N HIS A 130 -11.25 2.75 7.08
CA HIS A 130 -10.94 3.36 5.80
C HIS A 130 -10.36 2.33 4.82
N LEU A 131 -10.82 2.32 3.57
CA LEU A 131 -10.18 1.57 2.49
C LEU A 131 -9.22 2.45 1.67
N ALA A 132 -8.09 1.88 1.30
CA ALA A 132 -7.09 2.47 0.41
C ALA A 132 -6.55 1.39 -0.56
N SER A 133 -5.89 1.81 -1.63
CA SER A 133 -5.34 0.87 -2.63
C SER A 133 -3.96 0.37 -2.24
N HIS A 134 -3.75 -0.94 -2.35
CA HIS A 134 -2.44 -1.55 -2.38
C HIS A 134 -2.14 -2.19 -3.74
N THR A 135 -2.59 -1.53 -4.81
CA THR A 135 -2.51 -1.99 -6.21
C THR A 135 -3.38 -3.21 -6.48
N TRP A 136 -3.40 -3.72 -7.72
CA TRP A 136 -4.18 -4.89 -8.07
C TRP A 136 -3.43 -6.17 -7.73
N SER A 137 -2.22 -6.33 -8.28
CA SER A 137 -1.44 -7.59 -8.20
C SER A 137 -0.28 -7.55 -7.22
N HIS A 138 -0.11 -6.48 -6.46
CA HIS A 138 0.97 -6.33 -5.49
C HIS A 138 2.38 -6.36 -6.15
N SER A 139 2.51 -5.71 -7.31
CA SER A 139 3.81 -5.61 -8.00
C SER A 139 4.55 -4.33 -7.60
N GLY A 140 5.89 -4.41 -7.50
CA GLY A 140 6.76 -3.25 -7.27
C GLY A 140 6.57 -2.22 -8.38
N MET A 141 6.06 -1.04 -8.02
CA MET A 141 5.51 -0.09 -8.98
C MET A 141 6.58 0.50 -9.89
N THR A 142 7.84 0.55 -9.46
CA THR A 142 8.94 1.07 -10.29
C THR A 142 9.35 0.11 -11.40
N THR A 143 8.93 -1.16 -11.30
CA THR A 143 9.18 -2.20 -12.31
C THR A 143 8.15 -2.22 -13.44
N LEU A 144 7.06 -1.49 -13.28
CA LEU A 144 5.94 -1.46 -14.20
C LEU A 144 6.07 -0.34 -15.24
N THR A 145 5.55 -0.58 -16.45
CA THR A 145 5.34 0.51 -17.43
C THR A 145 4.36 1.54 -16.88
N ASN A 146 4.32 2.72 -17.51
CA ASN A 146 3.39 3.78 -17.12
C ASN A 146 1.93 3.33 -17.21
N GLU A 147 1.58 2.60 -18.26
CA GLU A 147 0.23 2.08 -18.49
C GLU A 147 -0.13 1.01 -17.46
N GLN A 148 0.83 0.16 -17.08
CA GLN A 148 0.65 -0.82 -16.01
C GLN A 148 0.43 -0.14 -14.66
N VAL A 149 1.18 0.91 -14.31
CA VAL A 149 0.95 1.72 -13.09
C VAL A 149 -0.48 2.27 -13.06
N VAL A 150 -0.97 2.81 -14.19
CA VAL A 150 -2.36 3.28 -14.29
C VAL A 150 -3.34 2.13 -14.06
N ALA A 151 -3.10 0.98 -14.69
CA ALA A 151 -3.97 -0.18 -14.61
C ALA A 151 -4.06 -0.74 -13.17
N GLU A 152 -2.92 -0.90 -12.49
CA GLU A 152 -2.83 -1.33 -11.09
C GLU A 152 -3.69 -0.47 -10.15
N LEU A 153 -3.59 0.85 -10.26
CA LEU A 153 -4.30 1.78 -9.37
C LEU A 153 -5.80 1.83 -9.68
N LYS A 154 -6.15 1.95 -10.97
CA LYS A 154 -7.53 2.19 -11.37
C LYS A 154 -8.40 0.94 -11.34
N TRP A 155 -7.84 -0.26 -11.58
CA TRP A 155 -8.60 -1.49 -11.41
C TRP A 155 -8.97 -1.73 -9.94
N THR A 156 -8.06 -1.49 -9.01
CA THR A 156 -8.36 -1.62 -7.57
C THR A 156 -9.38 -0.59 -7.11
N GLU A 157 -9.24 0.68 -7.52
CA GLU A 157 -10.24 1.72 -7.22
C GLU A 157 -11.62 1.38 -7.81
N LYS A 158 -11.66 0.97 -9.08
CA LYS A 158 -12.92 0.58 -9.73
C LYS A 158 -13.57 -0.58 -8.99
N TYR A 159 -12.80 -1.60 -8.61
CA TYR A 159 -13.31 -2.76 -7.89
C TYR A 159 -13.92 -2.37 -6.55
N ILE A 160 -13.21 -1.57 -5.75
CA ILE A 160 -13.71 -1.08 -4.45
C ILE A 160 -14.98 -0.26 -4.66
N TYR A 161 -14.98 0.68 -5.61
CA TYR A 161 -16.14 1.53 -5.87
C TYR A 161 -17.36 0.73 -6.31
N ASP A 162 -17.21 -0.22 -7.23
CA ASP A 162 -18.33 -1.01 -7.77
C ASP A 162 -18.97 -1.92 -6.71
N HIS A 163 -18.23 -2.33 -5.67
CA HIS A 163 -18.74 -3.19 -4.59
C HIS A 163 -19.22 -2.43 -3.35
N THR A 164 -18.76 -1.21 -3.14
CA THR A 164 -19.00 -0.47 -1.88
C THR A 164 -19.57 0.93 -2.06
N GLY A 165 -19.50 1.49 -3.26
CA GLY A 165 -19.75 2.90 -3.54
C GLY A 165 -18.69 3.86 -2.99
N TYR A 166 -17.65 3.35 -2.30
CA TYR A 166 -16.61 4.16 -1.68
C TYR A 166 -15.54 4.58 -2.68
N LYS A 167 -15.21 5.88 -2.69
CA LYS A 167 -14.13 6.44 -3.53
C LYS A 167 -12.87 6.60 -2.71
N ILE A 168 -11.90 5.73 -2.96
CA ILE A 168 -10.59 5.80 -2.32
C ILE A 168 -9.75 6.96 -2.88
N LYS A 169 -8.83 7.48 -2.06
CA LYS A 169 -7.93 8.60 -2.43
C LYS A 169 -6.47 8.35 -2.08
N TYR A 170 -6.19 7.23 -1.43
CA TYR A 170 -4.88 6.90 -0.91
C TYR A 170 -4.44 5.58 -1.51
N PHE A 171 -3.15 5.47 -1.78
CA PHE A 171 -2.53 4.20 -2.09
C PHE A 171 -1.20 4.09 -1.35
N ARG A 172 -0.82 2.87 -1.01
CA ARG A 172 0.52 2.55 -0.56
C ARG A 172 1.16 1.66 -1.60
N PRO A 173 2.37 1.96 -2.09
CA PRO A 173 3.05 1.11 -3.06
C PRO A 173 3.49 -0.20 -2.38
N PRO A 174 3.26 -1.37 -3.01
CA PRO A 174 3.85 -2.64 -2.59
C PRO A 174 5.35 -2.50 -2.31
N TYR A 175 5.82 -3.10 -1.21
CA TYR A 175 7.22 -3.03 -0.76
C TYR A 175 7.76 -1.61 -0.46
N GLY A 176 6.89 -0.59 -0.44
CA GLY A 176 7.31 0.81 -0.43
C GLY A 176 7.90 1.27 -1.78
N ASP A 177 7.82 0.47 -2.84
CA ASP A 177 8.53 0.71 -4.10
C ASP A 177 7.88 1.80 -4.94
N VAL A 178 8.43 3.01 -4.84
CA VAL A 178 7.93 4.19 -5.53
C VAL A 178 9.05 5.17 -5.88
N ASP A 179 8.94 5.78 -7.06
CA ASP A 179 9.80 6.87 -7.54
C ASP A 179 8.94 8.07 -7.98
N ASN A 180 9.58 9.17 -8.38
CA ASN A 180 8.86 10.37 -8.82
C ASN A 180 8.00 10.16 -10.08
N ARG A 181 8.31 9.16 -10.91
CA ARG A 181 7.47 8.77 -12.06
C ARG A 181 6.16 8.16 -11.58
N VAL A 182 6.21 7.18 -10.68
CA VAL A 182 5.01 6.54 -10.11
C VAL A 182 4.17 7.55 -9.32
N ARG A 183 4.79 8.40 -8.49
CA ARG A 183 4.08 9.46 -7.74
C ARG A 183 3.37 10.44 -8.68
N ALA A 184 4.03 10.85 -9.77
CA ALA A 184 3.43 11.77 -10.74
C ALA A 184 2.20 11.16 -11.41
N ILE A 185 2.22 9.88 -11.75
CA ILE A 185 1.05 9.18 -12.30
C ILE A 185 -0.06 9.09 -11.25
N ALA A 186 0.24 8.60 -10.05
CA ALA A 186 -0.75 8.44 -8.98
C ALA A 186 -1.45 9.75 -8.63
N ARG A 187 -0.70 10.86 -8.55
CA ARG A 187 -1.22 12.20 -8.30
C ARG A 187 -2.21 12.65 -9.37
N GLN A 188 -1.90 12.43 -10.64
CA GLN A 188 -2.79 12.79 -11.75
C GLN A 188 -4.07 11.94 -11.77
N LEU A 189 -4.00 10.71 -11.26
CA LEU A 189 -5.16 9.85 -11.07
C LEU A 189 -5.97 10.17 -9.80
N GLY A 190 -5.54 11.14 -8.99
CA GLY A 190 -6.24 11.60 -7.80
C GLY A 190 -5.83 10.91 -6.50
N PHE A 191 -4.77 10.11 -6.52
CA PHE A 191 -4.25 9.42 -5.33
C PHE A 191 -3.17 10.23 -4.61
N LYS A 192 -3.12 10.05 -3.29
CA LYS A 192 -1.97 10.40 -2.45
C LYS A 192 -1.19 9.14 -2.11
N THR A 193 0.13 9.19 -2.27
CA THR A 193 1.04 8.13 -1.84
C THR A 193 1.14 8.16 -0.32
N VAL A 194 0.88 7.04 0.32
CA VAL A 194 1.12 6.82 1.75
C VAL A 194 2.35 5.94 1.88
N ILE A 195 3.30 6.36 2.69
CA ILE A 195 4.52 5.62 3.02
C ILE A 195 4.69 5.66 4.53
N TRP A 196 5.44 4.72 5.11
CA TRP A 196 5.76 4.71 6.53
C TRP A 196 7.18 5.22 6.76
N SER A 197 7.45 5.69 7.98
CA SER A 197 8.85 5.83 8.43
C SER A 197 9.32 4.50 9.01
N HIS A 198 10.60 4.17 8.82
CA HIS A 198 11.14 2.86 9.23
C HIS A 198 10.95 2.56 10.72
N GLU A 199 10.82 3.58 11.58
CA GLU A 199 10.57 3.42 13.01
C GLU A 199 9.17 2.86 13.34
N TRP A 200 8.23 2.93 12.39
CA TRP A 200 6.85 2.47 12.55
C TRP A 200 6.51 1.29 11.63
N ASP A 201 7.54 0.61 11.15
CA ASP A 201 7.44 -0.72 10.54
C ASP A 201 7.50 -1.79 11.64
N THR A 202 6.42 -2.55 11.82
CA THR A 202 6.41 -3.62 12.83
C THR A 202 7.27 -4.82 12.45
N GLN A 203 7.61 -4.95 11.17
CA GLN A 203 8.29 -6.10 10.57
C GLN A 203 7.53 -7.42 10.75
N ASP A 204 6.21 -7.36 10.92
CA ASP A 204 5.33 -8.53 11.06
C ASP A 204 5.33 -9.43 9.82
N TRP A 205 5.58 -8.88 8.63
CA TRP A 205 5.76 -9.63 7.39
C TRP A 205 6.84 -10.74 7.48
N GLN A 206 7.86 -10.56 8.32
CA GLN A 206 8.92 -11.57 8.54
C GLN A 206 8.42 -12.85 9.25
N LEU A 207 7.21 -12.85 9.81
CA LEU A 207 6.58 -14.06 10.36
C LEU A 207 6.26 -15.08 9.26
N GLU A 208 5.97 -14.64 8.04
CA GLU A 208 5.73 -15.54 6.91
C GLU A 208 6.99 -16.37 6.62
N GLU A 209 8.14 -15.68 6.61
CA GLU A 209 9.48 -16.23 6.37
C GLU A 209 10.04 -17.01 7.57
N ASN A 210 9.41 -16.90 8.75
CA ASN A 210 9.86 -17.45 10.02
C ASN A 210 11.26 -16.93 10.43
N THR A 211 11.56 -15.67 10.08
CA THR A 211 12.82 -14.98 10.40
C THR A 211 12.73 -14.12 11.66
N ILE A 212 11.51 -13.89 12.16
CA ILE A 212 11.22 -13.16 13.40
C ILE A 212 10.22 -13.94 14.28
N THR A 213 10.11 -13.55 15.56
CA THR A 213 9.10 -14.07 16.51
C THR A 213 8.14 -12.97 16.97
N PRO A 214 6.92 -13.33 17.43
CA PRO A 214 5.99 -12.37 18.04
C PRO A 214 6.59 -11.45 19.11
N THR A 215 7.41 -11.99 20.00
CA THR A 215 8.05 -11.22 21.06
C THR A 215 9.06 -10.19 20.52
N GLN A 216 9.72 -10.49 19.40
CA GLN A 216 10.62 -9.56 18.75
C GLN A 216 9.85 -8.41 18.09
N ILE A 217 8.71 -8.69 17.45
CA ILE A 217 7.82 -7.67 16.89
C ILE A 217 7.30 -6.74 17.98
N GLU A 218 6.81 -7.29 19.10
CA GLU A 218 6.38 -6.49 20.26
C GLU A 218 7.52 -5.60 20.78
N SER A 219 8.76 -6.11 20.75
CA SER A 219 9.95 -5.35 21.15
C SER A 219 10.28 -4.23 20.16
N ILE A 220 10.14 -4.45 18.85
CA ILE A 220 10.28 -3.43 17.80
C ILE A 220 9.27 -2.31 18.03
N PHE A 221 7.99 -2.65 18.18
CA PHE A 221 6.93 -1.69 18.44
C PHE A 221 7.18 -0.86 19.71
N LYS A 222 7.50 -1.53 20.83
CA LYS A 222 7.85 -0.85 22.10
C LYS A 222 9.07 0.06 21.98
N ASN A 223 10.02 -0.26 21.11
CA ASN A 223 11.17 0.61 20.85
C ASN A 223 10.74 1.85 20.05
N GLY A 224 9.88 1.70 19.04
CA GLY A 224 9.27 2.82 18.30
C GLY A 224 8.57 3.81 19.24
N LEU A 225 7.81 3.32 20.22
CA LEU A 225 7.12 4.15 21.23
C LEU A 225 8.06 5.08 22.02
N LYS A 226 9.34 4.76 22.17
CA LYS A 226 10.32 5.64 22.84
C LYS A 226 10.56 6.93 22.05
N SER A 227 10.35 6.90 20.74
CA SER A 227 10.47 8.07 19.86
C SER A 227 9.23 8.97 19.89
N LEU A 228 8.06 8.43 20.29
CA LEU A 228 6.76 9.12 20.19
C LEU A 228 6.74 10.48 20.88
N SER A 229 7.33 10.57 22.08
CA SER A 229 7.38 11.83 22.86
C SER A 229 8.10 12.98 22.13
N LYS A 230 9.02 12.65 21.21
CA LYS A 230 9.84 13.62 20.47
C LYS A 230 9.16 14.12 19.19
N ARG A 231 8.03 13.52 18.80
CA ARG A 231 7.35 13.85 17.55
C ARG A 231 6.42 15.04 17.70
N GLU A 232 6.27 15.79 16.62
CA GLU A 232 5.29 16.89 16.49
C GLU A 232 4.02 16.42 15.76
N THR A 233 4.10 15.26 15.10
CA THR A 233 3.04 14.60 14.33
C THR A 233 2.79 13.18 14.84
N GLY A 234 1.58 12.68 14.61
CA GLY A 234 1.21 11.31 14.94
C GLY A 234 1.84 10.32 13.96
N PRO A 235 2.20 9.10 14.37
CA PRO A 235 2.79 8.12 13.46
C PRO A 235 1.73 7.47 12.56
N ILE A 236 2.19 6.91 11.44
CA ILE A 236 1.46 5.93 10.65
C ILE A 236 2.25 4.63 10.75
N SER A 237 1.66 3.59 11.34
CA SER A 237 2.30 2.29 11.52
C SER A 237 1.96 1.35 10.37
N LEU A 238 2.89 0.46 10.04
CA LEU A 238 2.74 -0.58 9.02
C LEU A 238 2.59 -1.94 9.69
N GLU A 239 1.45 -2.57 9.41
CA GLU A 239 1.08 -3.93 9.75
C GLU A 239 0.49 -4.62 8.50
N HIS A 240 0.29 -5.94 8.56
CA HIS A 240 -0.25 -6.72 7.44
C HIS A 240 -1.37 -7.65 7.92
N ASP A 241 -2.52 -7.62 7.24
CA ASP A 241 -3.63 -8.56 7.46
C ASP A 241 -3.75 -9.62 6.36
N GLY A 242 -2.79 -9.62 5.43
CA GLY A 242 -2.78 -10.48 4.26
C GLY A 242 -2.47 -11.97 4.51
N ASP A 243 -1.93 -12.33 5.68
CA ASP A 243 -1.58 -13.71 6.06
C ASP A 243 -2.00 -14.00 7.52
N PRO A 244 -2.60 -15.19 7.81
CA PRO A 244 -3.00 -15.56 9.18
C PRO A 244 -1.89 -15.46 10.24
N LYS A 245 -0.61 -15.61 9.87
CA LYS A 245 0.50 -15.49 10.82
C LYS A 245 0.66 -14.07 11.36
N MET A 246 0.36 -13.05 10.55
CA MET A 246 0.67 -11.65 10.84
C MET A 246 -0.35 -11.00 11.80
N VAL A 247 -1.62 -11.40 11.72
CA VAL A 247 -2.67 -10.86 12.61
C VAL A 247 -2.55 -11.34 14.06
N THR A 248 -1.79 -12.39 14.34
CA THR A 248 -1.58 -12.88 15.73
C THR A 248 -0.81 -11.90 16.63
N VAL A 249 -0.19 -10.88 16.04
CA VAL A 249 0.66 -9.90 16.72
C VAL A 249 0.21 -8.45 16.52
N ALA A 250 -0.93 -8.25 15.85
CA ALA A 250 -1.60 -6.97 15.65
C ALA A 250 -2.32 -6.47 16.91
#